data_AF-A0A8H5PG05-F1
#
_entry.id   AF-A0A8H5PG05-F1
#
_cell.length_a   1.000
_cell.length_b   1.000
_cell.length_c   1.000
_cell.angle_alpha   90.00
_cell.angle_beta   90.00
_cell.angle_gamma   90.00
#
_symmetry.space_group_name_H-M   'P 1'
#
loop_
_entity.id
_entity.type
_entity.pdbx_description
1 polymer ?
#
loop_
_entity_poly.entity_id
_entity_poly.type
_entity_poly.pdbx_seq_one_letter_code
_entity_poly.pdbx_strand_id
1 'polypeptide(L)'
;MADTDETMIPRVLDCFIVKGPNGLHPCLVTTPARCSLIDTKDASDLGLFQLDVARSLAVQVTKAVAHVHSRGYAHGASLNNLTINQLYAKFGAPILEPIVRLDGSVEPLPTGVPSHSVLPVCLGLPSDDISLCDARLLLSDFGIAFRPEDKTKCESNAPIVARPPESYFEPTKPLTFESDIWSLSCLIFELFAHRSPGRHYCATSSSAGKGQALSNERDIWSWDRRFSEWIQEPRKSEGTETINSEEAAALLDLLKRMLAWKPENRPPAQQILESEWVKEWALPAYNKTKTTSEAARA
;
A
#
# COMPACT_ATOMS: atom_id res chain seq x y z
N MET A 1 17.73 15.39 -18.23
CA MET A 1 16.33 15.05 -17.94
C MET A 1 16.35 13.67 -17.31
N ALA A 2 16.20 13.58 -15.98
CA ALA A 2 16.05 12.28 -15.33
C ALA A 2 14.72 11.68 -15.78
N ASP A 3 14.74 10.39 -16.10
CA ASP A 3 13.54 9.65 -16.46
C ASP A 3 12.52 9.78 -15.31
N THR A 4 11.29 10.18 -15.62
CA THR A 4 10.26 10.51 -14.61
C THR A 4 9.88 9.33 -13.71
N ASP A 5 10.35 8.12 -14.03
CA ASP A 5 10.09 6.91 -13.26
C ASP A 5 11.07 6.75 -12.08
N GLU A 6 12.24 7.41 -12.09
CA GLU A 6 13.17 7.45 -10.93
C GLU A 6 12.63 8.27 -9.75
N THR A 7 11.61 9.10 -9.95
CA THR A 7 11.10 10.01 -8.90
C THR A 7 10.21 9.31 -7.87
N MET A 8 9.79 8.08 -8.13
CA MET A 8 8.85 7.34 -7.27
C MET A 8 9.55 6.46 -6.23
N ILE A 9 10.88 6.37 -6.28
CA ILE A 9 11.71 5.66 -5.32
C ILE A 9 12.47 6.69 -4.47
N PRO A 10 12.37 6.65 -3.13
CA PRO A 10 13.09 7.58 -2.27
C PRO A 10 14.60 7.51 -2.52
N ARG A 11 15.21 8.64 -2.87
CA ARG A 11 16.67 8.76 -2.96
C ARG A 11 17.27 8.92 -1.56
N VAL A 12 18.35 8.22 -1.30
CA VAL A 12 19.20 8.47 -0.12
C VAL A 12 19.99 9.74 -0.39
N LEU A 13 19.71 10.77 0.40
CA LEU A 13 20.33 12.09 0.30
C LEU A 13 21.60 12.19 1.14
N ASP A 14 21.64 11.47 2.26
CA ASP A 14 22.78 11.43 3.17
C ASP A 14 22.78 10.12 4.00
N CYS A 15 23.94 9.73 4.50
CA CYS A 15 24.11 8.62 5.42
C CYS A 15 25.14 8.93 6.51
N PHE A 16 24.77 8.70 7.77
CA PHE A 16 25.63 8.97 8.91
C PHE A 16 25.35 7.99 10.05
N ILE A 17 26.18 8.01 11.09
CA ILE A 17 26.05 7.16 12.27
C ILE A 17 25.88 8.03 13.51
N VAL A 18 24.83 7.78 14.28
CA VAL A 18 24.60 8.43 15.58
C VAL A 18 25.07 7.53 16.71
N LYS A 19 25.86 8.06 17.63
CA LYS A 19 26.24 7.37 18.87
C LYS A 19 25.23 7.68 19.97
N GLY A 20 24.49 6.67 20.40
CA GLY A 20 23.52 6.75 21.49
C GLY A 20 23.96 5.99 22.74
N PRO A 21 23.19 6.05 23.83
CA PRO A 21 23.48 5.32 25.08
C PRO A 21 23.48 3.80 24.89
N ASN A 22 22.83 3.29 23.83
CA ASN A 22 22.69 1.87 23.53
C ASN A 22 23.52 1.40 22.32
N GLY A 23 24.47 2.21 21.83
CA GLY A 23 25.37 1.83 20.75
C GLY A 23 25.40 2.80 19.57
N LEU A 24 25.80 2.28 18.40
CA LEU A 24 25.88 3.03 17.15
C LEU A 24 24.64 2.74 16.30
N HIS A 25 24.03 3.80 15.77
CA HIS A 25 22.80 3.73 15.00
C HIS A 25 23.03 4.31 13.59
N PRO A 26 23.09 3.47 12.55
CA PRO A 26 23.14 3.93 11.17
C PRO A 26 21.84 4.65 10.79
N CYS A 27 21.97 5.81 10.16
CA CYS A 27 20.86 6.67 9.75
C CYS A 27 20.94 6.95 8.25
N LEU A 28 19.77 6.90 7.60
CA LEU A 28 19.58 7.25 6.19
C LEU A 28 18.65 8.45 6.11
N VAL A 29 19.01 9.45 5.31
CA VAL A 29 18.18 10.63 5.06
C VAL A 29 17.53 10.49 3.69
N THR A 30 16.21 10.66 3.63
CA THR A 30 15.44 10.67 2.39
C THR A 30 14.48 11.86 2.38
N THR A 31 13.93 12.19 1.22
CA THR A 31 12.82 13.16 1.16
C THR A 31 11.59 12.56 1.86
N PRO A 32 10.97 13.28 2.82
CA PRO A 32 9.80 12.76 3.52
C PRO A 32 8.59 12.70 2.58
N ALA A 33 7.81 11.61 2.69
CA ALA A 33 6.43 11.59 2.23
C ALA A 33 5.52 12.24 3.28
N ARG A 34 4.31 12.68 2.89
CA ARG A 34 3.34 13.27 3.83
C ARG A 34 2.79 12.22 4.81
N CYS A 35 2.14 11.19 4.27
CA CYS A 35 1.53 10.10 5.03
C CYS A 35 1.45 8.85 4.14
N SER A 36 1.05 7.72 4.72
CA SER A 36 0.76 6.52 3.93
C SER A 36 -0.63 6.60 3.28
N LEU A 37 -0.87 5.78 2.26
CA LEU A 37 -2.18 5.71 1.59
C LEU A 37 -3.31 5.27 2.53
N ILE A 38 -3.00 4.51 3.57
CA ILE A 38 -4.01 4.12 4.56
C ILE A 38 -4.32 5.28 5.50
N ASP A 39 -3.31 6.05 5.93
CA ASP A 39 -3.50 7.18 6.84
C ASP A 39 -4.39 8.27 6.22
N THR A 40 -4.25 8.53 4.91
CA THR A 40 -5.12 9.49 4.20
C THR A 40 -6.56 9.01 4.11
N LYS A 41 -6.80 7.71 3.92
CA LYS A 41 -8.15 7.13 3.93
C LYS A 41 -8.75 7.12 5.33
N ASP A 42 -7.95 6.84 6.36
CA ASP A 42 -8.39 6.86 7.75
C ASP A 42 -8.66 8.29 8.26
N ALA A 43 -8.02 9.30 7.66
CA ALA A 43 -8.30 10.71 7.92
C ALA A 43 -9.55 11.25 7.18
N SER A 44 -10.13 10.46 6.28
CA SER A 44 -11.30 10.83 5.48
C SER A 44 -12.57 10.19 6.03
N ASP A 45 -13.64 10.98 6.15
CA ASP A 45 -14.96 10.45 6.50
C ASP A 45 -15.48 9.49 5.42
N LEU A 46 -15.15 9.78 4.16
CA LEU A 46 -15.57 8.96 3.01
C LEU A 46 -14.60 7.81 2.72
N GLY A 47 -13.33 7.91 3.12
CA GLY A 47 -12.31 6.90 2.83
C GLY A 47 -12.18 6.56 1.33
N LEU A 48 -12.50 7.52 0.46
CA LEU A 48 -12.48 7.38 -1.00
C LEU A 48 -11.57 8.44 -1.62
N PHE A 49 -10.81 8.05 -2.63
CA PHE A 49 -10.12 8.99 -3.51
C PHE A 49 -11.04 9.42 -4.65
N GLN A 50 -10.81 10.62 -5.19
CA GLN A 50 -11.32 10.99 -6.51
C GLN A 50 -10.82 9.98 -7.57
N LEU A 51 -11.62 9.66 -8.59
CA LEU A 51 -11.26 8.58 -9.54
C LEU A 51 -9.97 8.88 -10.29
N ASP A 52 -9.79 10.09 -10.79
CA ASP A 52 -8.55 10.47 -11.47
C ASP A 52 -7.33 10.37 -10.53
N VAL A 53 -7.49 10.65 -9.23
CA VAL A 53 -6.42 10.49 -8.24
C VAL A 53 -6.10 9.01 -8.04
N ALA A 54 -7.10 8.15 -7.84
CA ALA A 54 -6.92 6.71 -7.71
C ALA A 54 -6.24 6.10 -8.95
N ARG A 55 -6.69 6.49 -10.15
CA ARG A 55 -6.10 6.13 -11.45
C ARG A 55 -4.62 6.55 -11.55
N SER A 56 -4.33 7.80 -11.21
CA SER A 56 -2.97 8.34 -11.23
C SER A 56 -2.05 7.60 -10.26
N LEU A 57 -2.51 7.36 -9.02
CA LEU A 57 -1.76 6.62 -8.01
C LEU A 57 -1.52 5.16 -8.43
N ALA A 58 -2.51 4.51 -9.07
CA ALA A 58 -2.37 3.14 -9.58
C ALA A 58 -1.26 3.03 -10.64
N VAL A 59 -1.18 3.99 -11.57
CA VAL A 59 -0.09 4.05 -12.56
C VAL A 59 1.25 4.27 -11.86
N GLN A 60 1.32 5.20 -10.91
CA GLN A 60 2.56 5.52 -10.19
C GLN A 60 3.10 4.30 -9.44
N VAL A 61 2.27 3.60 -8.66
CA VAL A 61 2.75 2.43 -7.93
C VAL A 61 3.14 1.28 -8.87
N THR A 62 2.41 1.10 -9.98
CA THR A 62 2.76 0.08 -10.99
C THR A 62 4.10 0.39 -11.64
N LYS A 63 4.36 1.66 -12.00
CA LYS A 63 5.65 2.12 -12.53
C LYS A 63 6.78 1.92 -11.53
N ALA A 64 6.57 2.27 -10.26
CA ALA A 64 7.55 2.09 -9.21
C ALA A 64 7.91 0.60 -9.03
N VAL A 65 6.91 -0.29 -9.00
CA VAL A 65 7.13 -1.75 -8.93
C VAL A 65 7.85 -2.26 -10.18
N ALA A 66 7.45 -1.84 -11.38
CA ALA A 66 8.13 -2.21 -12.62
C ALA A 66 9.61 -1.79 -12.62
N HIS A 67 9.90 -0.58 -12.12
CA HIS A 67 11.26 -0.10 -11.96
C HIS A 67 12.06 -1.00 -11.01
N VAL A 68 11.52 -1.31 -9.82
CA VAL A 68 12.17 -2.18 -8.83
C VAL A 68 12.44 -3.58 -9.40
N HIS A 69 11.47 -4.17 -10.11
CA HIS A 69 11.61 -5.46 -10.78
C HIS A 69 12.67 -5.42 -11.88
N SER A 70 12.74 -4.35 -12.67
CA SER A 70 13.76 -4.17 -13.72
C SER A 70 15.19 -4.11 -13.18
N ARG A 71 15.35 -3.73 -11.90
CA ARG A 71 16.63 -3.75 -11.18
C ARG A 71 16.94 -5.10 -10.51
N GLY A 72 16.07 -6.09 -10.68
CA GLY A 72 16.22 -7.45 -10.15
C GLY A 72 15.80 -7.61 -8.69
N TYR A 73 15.10 -6.62 -8.11
CA TYR A 73 14.61 -6.68 -6.74
C TYR A 73 13.12 -6.99 -6.70
N ALA A 74 12.71 -7.85 -5.77
CA ALA A 74 11.33 -7.93 -5.30
C ALA A 74 11.22 -7.04 -4.05
N HIS A 75 10.19 -6.20 -4.00
CA HIS A 75 9.97 -5.27 -2.90
C HIS A 75 9.73 -6.03 -1.60
N GLY A 76 8.85 -7.05 -1.65
CA GLY A 76 8.41 -7.80 -0.49
C GLY A 76 7.75 -6.85 0.51
N ALA A 77 6.41 -6.80 0.51
CA ALA A 77 5.71 -5.84 1.38
C ALA A 77 6.10 -6.04 2.86
N SER A 78 6.52 -4.95 3.47
CA SER A 78 6.99 -4.89 4.86
C SER A 78 5.83 -4.58 5.80
N LEU A 79 5.70 -5.36 6.86
CA LEU A 79 5.35 -4.80 8.16
C LEU A 79 6.61 -4.86 9.02
N ASN A 80 6.88 -3.73 9.65
CA ASN A 80 8.03 -3.43 10.48
C ASN A 80 8.59 -4.62 11.28
N ASN A 81 9.89 -4.84 11.14
CA ASN A 81 10.73 -5.45 12.18
C ASN A 81 11.49 -4.35 12.97
N LEU A 82 10.84 -3.20 13.24
CA LEU A 82 11.47 -2.08 13.96
C LEU A 82 11.24 -2.16 15.47
N THR A 83 12.25 -1.72 16.22
CA THR A 83 12.17 -1.55 17.67
C THR A 83 11.73 -0.13 18.05
N ILE A 84 11.14 0.02 19.24
CA ILE A 84 10.40 1.20 19.71
C ILE A 84 11.19 2.53 19.60
N ASN A 85 12.49 2.54 19.89
CA ASN A 85 13.32 3.75 19.79
C ASN A 85 13.46 4.27 18.35
N GLN A 86 13.38 3.37 17.36
CA GLN A 86 13.52 3.70 15.93
C GLN A 86 12.24 4.34 15.37
N LEU A 87 11.11 4.21 16.08
CA LEU A 87 9.84 4.84 15.74
C LEU A 87 9.74 6.26 16.32
N TYR A 88 10.14 6.48 17.57
CA TYR A 88 10.03 7.80 18.23
C TYR A 88 10.97 8.87 17.65
N ALA A 89 12.14 8.48 17.16
CA ALA A 89 13.02 9.41 16.46
C ALA A 89 12.43 9.85 15.10
N LYS A 90 11.64 8.97 14.44
CA LYS A 90 11.20 9.14 13.05
C LYS A 90 9.94 10.00 12.90
N PHE A 91 9.08 10.04 13.91
CA PHE A 91 7.78 10.73 13.83
C PHE A 91 7.58 11.82 14.91
N GLY A 92 8.66 12.18 15.61
CA GLY A 92 8.64 13.13 16.73
C GLY A 92 8.46 12.46 18.09
N ALA A 93 8.90 13.14 19.15
CA ALA A 93 8.59 12.69 20.50
C ALA A 93 7.06 12.58 20.61
N PRO A 94 6.57 11.44 21.10
CA PRO A 94 5.18 11.27 21.41
C PRO A 94 4.45 12.48 21.98
N ILE A 95 3.26 12.81 21.48
CA ILE A 95 2.38 13.70 22.23
C ILE A 95 1.94 12.94 23.47
N LEU A 96 2.40 13.39 24.64
CA LEU A 96 2.25 12.62 25.87
C LEU A 96 0.91 12.87 26.55
N GLU A 97 0.09 11.83 26.73
CA GLU A 97 -1.13 11.91 27.54
C GLU A 97 -0.92 11.20 28.89
N PRO A 98 -1.24 11.80 30.05
CA PRO A 98 -0.99 11.16 31.34
C PRO A 98 -1.80 9.88 31.53
N ILE A 99 -1.15 8.80 31.98
CA ILE A 99 -1.83 7.55 32.35
C ILE A 99 -2.39 7.73 33.78
N VAL A 100 -3.71 7.76 33.88
CA VAL A 100 -4.43 7.90 35.14
C VAL A 100 -5.06 6.58 35.57
N ARG A 101 -5.04 6.31 36.88
CA ARG A 101 -5.69 5.11 37.42
C ARG A 101 -7.21 5.31 37.39
N LEU A 102 -7.93 4.37 36.78
CA LEU A 102 -9.40 4.39 36.73
C LEU A 102 -10.04 3.98 38.07
N ASP A 103 -9.25 3.44 39.01
CA ASP A 103 -9.70 3.06 40.36
C ASP A 103 -9.77 4.25 41.34
N GLY A 104 -9.38 5.46 40.91
CA GLY A 104 -9.37 6.67 41.74
C GLY A 104 -8.32 6.68 42.86
N SER A 105 -7.41 5.71 42.89
CA SER A 105 -6.36 5.62 43.90
C SER A 105 -5.27 6.68 43.68
N VAL A 106 -4.79 7.26 44.79
CA VAL A 106 -3.67 8.21 44.83
C VAL A 106 -2.30 7.52 44.88
N GLU A 107 -2.30 6.19 45.01
CA GLU A 107 -1.10 5.36 44.99
C GLU A 107 -0.37 5.50 43.64
N PRO A 108 0.97 5.62 43.65
CA PRO A 108 1.74 5.75 42.43
C PRO A 108 1.51 4.57 41.49
N LEU A 109 1.71 4.82 40.19
CA LEU A 109 1.64 3.76 39.19
C LEU A 109 2.64 2.64 39.55
N PRO A 110 2.26 1.36 39.41
CA PRO A 110 3.14 0.24 39.69
C PRO A 110 4.46 0.33 38.91
N THR A 111 5.53 -0.19 39.50
CA THR A 111 6.86 -0.25 38.89
C THR A 111 6.79 -0.97 37.54
N GLY A 112 7.03 -0.23 36.45
CA GLY A 112 6.97 -0.74 35.06
C GLY A 112 5.83 -0.17 34.21
N VAL A 113 4.90 0.59 34.80
CA VAL A 113 3.83 1.27 34.05
C VAL A 113 4.30 2.69 33.67
N PRO A 114 4.27 3.07 32.38
CA PRO A 114 4.64 4.42 31.95
C PRO A 114 3.72 5.46 32.57
N SER A 115 4.24 6.65 32.85
CA SER A 115 3.43 7.77 33.35
C SER A 115 2.58 8.44 32.28
N HIS A 116 2.85 8.16 30.99
CA HIS A 116 2.19 8.82 29.86
C HIS A 116 2.05 7.87 28.64
N SER A 117 1.01 8.06 27.82
CA SER A 117 0.76 7.49 26.49
C SER A 117 1.24 8.45 25.38
N VAL A 118 1.15 8.09 24.10
CA VAL A 118 1.78 8.78 22.94
C VAL A 118 0.76 8.97 21.81
N LEU A 119 0.50 10.20 21.32
CA LEU A 119 -0.39 10.44 20.15
C LEU A 119 0.41 10.69 18.85
N PRO A 120 -0.03 10.14 17.68
CA PRO A 120 0.61 10.35 16.37
C PRO A 120 0.24 11.70 15.70
N VAL A 121 1.17 12.31 14.95
CA VAL A 121 0.90 13.49 14.09
C VAL A 121 0.48 13.03 12.69
N CYS A 122 -0.70 13.44 12.23
CA CYS A 122 -1.16 13.22 10.86
C CYS A 122 -0.81 14.43 9.99
N LEU A 123 0.12 14.27 9.04
CA LEU A 123 0.47 15.26 8.01
C LEU A 123 -0.25 15.00 6.67
N GLY A 124 -1.16 14.02 6.68
CA GLY A 124 -1.96 13.63 5.53
C GLY A 124 -3.11 14.61 5.29
N LEU A 125 -3.48 14.74 4.02
CA LEU A 125 -4.80 15.23 3.66
C LEU A 125 -5.77 14.06 3.73
N PRO A 126 -7.05 14.26 4.09
CA PRO A 126 -8.10 13.29 3.83
C PRO A 126 -8.08 12.83 2.37
N SER A 127 -8.37 11.55 2.10
CA SER A 127 -8.27 10.97 0.75
C SER A 127 -9.16 11.66 -0.29
N ASP A 128 -10.28 12.24 0.15
CA ASP A 128 -11.23 13.01 -0.63
C ASP A 128 -10.73 14.43 -0.96
N ASP A 129 -9.84 14.98 -0.13
CA ASP A 129 -9.20 16.29 -0.32
C ASP A 129 -7.90 16.23 -1.14
N ILE A 130 -7.39 15.04 -1.44
CA ILE A 130 -6.19 14.90 -2.28
C ILE A 130 -6.51 15.32 -3.70
N SER A 131 -5.90 16.43 -4.13
CA SER A 131 -5.96 16.86 -5.52
C SER A 131 -5.04 16.03 -6.42
N LEU A 132 -5.27 16.08 -7.73
CA LEU A 132 -4.35 15.48 -8.70
C LEU A 132 -2.92 16.02 -8.62
N CYS A 133 -2.72 17.26 -8.17
CA CYS A 133 -1.40 17.84 -7.96
C CYS A 133 -0.66 17.23 -6.76
N ASP A 134 -1.43 16.92 -5.71
CA ASP A 134 -0.94 16.33 -4.46
C ASP A 134 -0.74 14.82 -4.56
N ALA A 135 -1.34 14.16 -5.56
CA ALA A 135 -1.24 12.74 -5.83
C ALA A 135 0.16 12.33 -6.34
N ARG A 136 1.16 12.41 -5.47
CA ARG A 136 2.55 12.02 -5.75
C ARG A 136 2.98 10.89 -4.82
N LEU A 137 3.18 9.72 -5.40
CA LEU A 137 3.48 8.51 -4.67
C LEU A 137 5.00 8.28 -4.53
N LEU A 138 5.40 7.78 -3.37
CA LEU A 138 6.72 7.22 -3.12
C LEU A 138 6.57 5.78 -2.63
N LEU A 139 7.21 4.83 -3.32
CA LEU A 139 7.31 3.45 -2.86
C LEU A 139 8.51 3.34 -1.90
N SER A 140 8.24 3.17 -0.61
CA SER A 140 9.25 3.16 0.46
C SER A 140 9.46 1.77 1.09
N ASP A 141 10.32 1.72 2.10
CA ASP A 141 10.51 0.57 3.00
C ASP A 141 11.08 -0.69 2.36
N PHE A 142 12.20 -0.53 1.66
CA PHE A 142 13.04 -1.61 1.10
C PHE A 142 13.79 -2.44 2.16
N GLY A 143 13.46 -2.31 3.45
CA GLY A 143 14.16 -2.98 4.55
C GLY A 143 14.11 -4.52 4.49
N ILE A 144 13.20 -5.07 3.69
CA ILE A 144 13.08 -6.52 3.46
C ILE A 144 13.05 -6.89 1.97
N ALA A 145 13.33 -5.93 1.09
CA ALA A 145 13.49 -6.16 -0.33
C ALA A 145 14.68 -7.09 -0.56
N PHE A 146 14.58 -7.92 -1.58
CA PHE A 146 15.57 -8.95 -1.86
C PHE A 146 15.66 -9.19 -3.35
N ARG A 147 16.81 -9.69 -3.80
CA ARG A 147 16.98 -10.18 -5.17
C ARG A 147 16.66 -11.67 -5.18
N PRO A 148 15.61 -12.12 -5.89
CA PRO A 148 15.29 -13.55 -5.99
C PRO A 148 16.45 -14.40 -6.52
N GLU A 149 17.34 -13.80 -7.33
CA GLU A 149 18.58 -14.40 -7.82
C GLU A 149 19.61 -14.68 -6.71
N ASP A 150 19.75 -13.77 -5.74
CA ASP A 150 20.79 -13.85 -4.70
C ASP A 150 20.31 -14.62 -3.46
N LYS A 151 19.00 -14.59 -3.17
CA LYS A 151 18.44 -15.12 -1.93
C LYS A 151 17.07 -15.73 -2.12
N THR A 152 16.94 -16.97 -1.68
CA THR A 152 15.64 -17.61 -1.48
C THR A 152 14.96 -17.06 -0.23
N LYS A 153 13.75 -16.53 -0.39
CA LYS A 153 12.90 -16.06 0.70
C LYS A 153 11.49 -16.59 0.48
N CYS A 154 10.94 -17.35 1.41
CA CYS A 154 9.58 -17.92 1.29
C CYS A 154 8.55 -17.18 2.15
N GLU A 155 9.01 -16.51 3.21
CA GLU A 155 8.15 -15.77 4.13
C GLU A 155 7.86 -14.36 3.63
N SER A 156 6.57 -13.99 3.63
CA SER A 156 6.10 -12.65 3.30
C SER A 156 5.67 -11.90 4.56
N ASN A 157 6.20 -10.69 4.75
CA ASN A 157 5.78 -9.79 5.82
C ASN A 157 4.61 -8.89 5.41
N ALA A 158 4.03 -9.11 4.23
CA ALA A 158 2.87 -8.38 3.77
C ALA A 158 1.73 -8.49 4.81
N PRO A 159 0.91 -7.45 4.99
CA PRO A 159 -0.34 -7.58 5.75
C PRO A 159 -1.12 -8.80 5.24
N ILE A 160 -1.76 -9.56 6.13
CA ILE A 160 -2.47 -10.80 5.78
C ILE A 160 -3.46 -10.62 4.61
N VAL A 161 -4.02 -9.42 4.49
CA VAL A 161 -4.99 -9.06 3.44
C VAL A 161 -4.39 -8.81 2.06
N ALA A 162 -3.10 -8.55 1.94
CA ALA A 162 -2.41 -8.31 0.67
C ALA A 162 -1.31 -9.35 0.41
N ARG A 163 -1.25 -10.37 1.26
CA ARG A 163 -0.22 -11.39 1.23
C ARG A 163 -0.49 -12.39 0.09
N PRO A 164 0.51 -12.71 -0.73
CA PRO A 164 0.33 -13.64 -1.83
C PRO A 164 0.11 -15.08 -1.33
N PRO A 165 -0.74 -15.88 -2.00
CA PRO A 165 -1.20 -17.18 -1.52
C PRO A 165 -0.05 -18.18 -1.35
N GLU A 166 0.97 -18.15 -2.20
CA GLU A 166 2.12 -19.04 -2.11
C GLU A 166 2.82 -18.93 -0.75
N SER A 167 2.89 -17.73 -0.16
CA SER A 167 3.54 -17.54 1.14
C SER A 167 2.76 -18.15 2.32
N TYR A 168 1.47 -18.46 2.12
CA TYR A 168 0.61 -19.05 3.15
C TYR A 168 0.36 -20.54 2.91
N PHE A 169 0.03 -20.91 1.66
CA PHE A 169 -0.37 -22.27 1.29
C PHE A 169 0.80 -23.15 0.83
N GLU A 170 1.91 -22.53 0.41
CA GLU A 170 3.11 -23.22 -0.07
C GLU A 170 4.35 -22.63 0.66
N PRO A 171 4.49 -22.81 1.99
CA PRO A 171 5.47 -22.07 2.80
C PRO A 171 6.94 -22.34 2.42
N THR A 172 7.20 -23.38 1.63
CA THR A 172 8.54 -23.68 1.08
C THR A 172 8.79 -23.06 -0.29
N LYS A 173 7.75 -22.53 -0.95
CA LYS A 173 7.85 -21.90 -2.27
C LYS A 173 8.48 -20.50 -2.14
N PRO A 174 9.54 -20.21 -2.90
CA PRO A 174 10.16 -18.90 -2.88
C PRO A 174 9.23 -17.82 -3.40
N LEU A 175 9.30 -16.63 -2.78
CA LEU A 175 8.71 -15.42 -3.31
C LEU A 175 9.51 -14.93 -4.51
N THR A 176 8.79 -14.39 -5.49
CA THR A 176 9.34 -13.91 -6.76
C THR A 176 8.81 -12.50 -7.05
N PHE A 177 9.13 -11.94 -8.22
CA PHE A 177 8.56 -10.65 -8.65
C PHE A 177 7.03 -10.71 -8.72
N GLU A 178 6.50 -11.86 -9.12
CA GLU A 178 5.07 -12.15 -9.23
C GLU A 178 4.36 -12.15 -7.87
N SER A 179 5.11 -12.34 -6.76
CA SER A 179 4.58 -12.17 -5.41
C SER A 179 4.22 -10.71 -5.11
N ASP A 180 5.00 -9.74 -5.60
CA ASP A 180 4.66 -8.32 -5.50
C ASP A 180 3.44 -7.96 -6.35
N ILE A 181 3.25 -8.63 -7.51
CA ILE A 181 2.11 -8.38 -8.41
C ILE A 181 0.77 -8.67 -7.73
N TRP A 182 0.71 -9.70 -6.88
CA TRP A 182 -0.48 -9.96 -6.08
C TRP A 182 -0.78 -8.81 -5.11
N SER A 183 0.23 -8.38 -4.35
CA SER A 183 0.08 -7.27 -3.39
C SER A 183 -0.27 -5.95 -4.11
N LEU A 184 0.33 -5.72 -5.28
CA LEU A 184 0.02 -4.59 -6.16
C LEU A 184 -1.45 -4.61 -6.57
N SER A 185 -2.01 -5.77 -6.89
CA SER A 185 -3.43 -5.87 -7.24
C SER A 185 -4.36 -5.58 -6.07
N CYS A 186 -4.08 -6.11 -4.88
CA CYS A 186 -4.86 -5.78 -3.68
C CYS A 186 -4.77 -4.26 -3.40
N LEU A 187 -3.59 -3.63 -3.59
CA LEU A 187 -3.42 -2.18 -3.44
C LEU A 187 -4.18 -1.36 -4.49
N ILE A 188 -4.11 -1.73 -5.78
CA ILE A 188 -4.85 -1.03 -6.84
C ILE A 188 -6.34 -1.07 -6.55
N PHE A 189 -6.88 -2.24 -6.18
CA PHE A 189 -8.29 -2.34 -5.79
C PHE A 189 -8.62 -1.41 -4.60
N GLU A 190 -7.75 -1.38 -3.58
CA GLU A 190 -7.92 -0.54 -2.40
C GLU A 190 -7.89 0.96 -2.70
N LEU A 191 -7.20 1.42 -3.75
CA LEU A 191 -7.25 2.82 -4.18
C LEU A 191 -8.66 3.24 -4.65
N PHE A 192 -9.46 2.31 -5.16
CA PHE A 192 -10.82 2.60 -5.64
C PHE A 192 -11.90 2.35 -4.59
N ALA A 193 -11.64 1.38 -3.70
CA ALA A 193 -12.62 0.88 -2.76
C ALA A 193 -12.75 1.74 -1.51
N HIS A 194 -13.98 1.88 -1.03
CA HIS A 194 -14.34 2.47 0.24
C HIS A 194 -13.74 1.67 1.41
N ARG A 195 -13.56 2.35 2.54
CA ARG A 195 -13.13 1.75 3.80
C ARG A 195 -13.99 0.53 4.12
N SER A 196 -13.41 -0.67 4.26
CA SER A 196 -14.18 -1.78 4.84
C SER A 196 -14.09 -1.71 6.37
N PRO A 197 -15.19 -1.92 7.09
CA PRO A 197 -15.18 -2.13 8.54
C PRO A 197 -14.51 -3.45 8.99
N GLY A 198 -13.85 -4.19 8.09
CA GLY A 198 -13.22 -5.47 8.38
C GLY A 198 -12.16 -5.82 7.35
N ARG A 199 -10.90 -5.93 7.81
CA ARG A 199 -9.70 -6.29 7.03
C ARG A 199 -9.80 -7.73 6.47
N HIS A 200 -10.71 -8.02 5.55
CA HIS A 200 -10.95 -9.34 4.95
C HIS A 200 -10.85 -9.28 3.41
N TYR A 201 -9.84 -8.56 2.92
CA TYR A 201 -9.80 -8.13 1.52
C TYR A 201 -9.31 -9.18 0.50
N CYS A 202 -8.35 -10.06 0.82
CA CYS A 202 -7.89 -11.09 -0.14
C CYS A 202 -7.88 -12.53 0.43
N ALA A 203 -8.21 -12.75 1.71
CA ALA A 203 -8.16 -14.09 2.33
C ALA A 203 -9.35 -15.02 1.96
N THR A 204 -10.50 -14.46 1.57
CA THR A 204 -11.74 -15.23 1.33
C THR A 204 -11.91 -15.73 -0.10
N SER A 205 -11.24 -15.14 -1.11
CA SER A 205 -11.13 -15.77 -2.43
C SER A 205 -10.13 -16.95 -2.41
N SER A 206 -9.39 -17.09 -1.31
CA SER A 206 -8.44 -18.17 -1.04
C SER A 206 -8.86 -19.03 0.16
N SER A 207 -10.14 -19.21 0.47
CA SER A 207 -10.55 -20.32 1.36
C SER A 207 -10.38 -21.67 0.65
N ALA A 208 -9.16 -21.96 0.20
CA ALA A 208 -8.75 -23.17 -0.48
C ALA A 208 -9.04 -24.38 0.41
N GLY A 209 -10.06 -25.13 0.06
CA GLY A 209 -10.09 -26.54 0.42
C GLY A 209 -8.94 -27.23 -0.33
N LYS A 210 -7.88 -27.62 0.38
CA LYS A 210 -6.81 -28.51 -0.13
C LYS A 210 -6.16 -28.04 -1.46
N GLY A 211 -5.59 -26.83 -1.51
CA GLY A 211 -4.64 -26.46 -2.57
C GLY A 211 -5.24 -26.15 -3.95
N GLN A 212 -6.55 -25.89 -4.03
CA GLN A 212 -7.19 -25.26 -5.19
C GLN A 212 -7.86 -23.95 -4.74
N ALA A 213 -7.74 -22.90 -5.57
CA ALA A 213 -8.63 -21.75 -5.45
C ALA A 213 -10.07 -22.28 -5.42
N LEU A 214 -10.90 -21.82 -4.47
CA LEU A 214 -12.32 -22.19 -4.51
C LEU A 214 -12.86 -21.79 -5.88
N SER A 215 -13.69 -22.65 -6.47
CA SER A 215 -14.46 -22.24 -7.63
C SER A 215 -15.24 -20.97 -7.28
N ASN A 216 -15.30 -20.02 -8.22
CA ASN A 216 -16.06 -18.76 -8.08
C ASN A 216 -17.50 -18.99 -7.55
N GLU A 217 -18.07 -20.17 -7.79
CA GLU A 217 -19.41 -20.58 -7.37
C GLU A 217 -19.60 -20.75 -5.86
N ARG A 218 -18.52 -20.92 -5.07
CA ARG A 218 -18.59 -21.02 -3.59
C ARG A 218 -18.07 -19.79 -2.88
N ASP A 219 -17.58 -18.78 -3.62
CA ASP A 219 -17.20 -17.51 -3.03
C ASP A 219 -18.45 -16.65 -2.80
N ILE A 220 -18.86 -16.53 -1.54
CA ILE A 220 -19.98 -15.67 -1.12
C ILE A 220 -19.67 -14.19 -1.43
N TRP A 221 -18.40 -13.86 -1.69
CA TRP A 221 -17.87 -12.54 -1.98
C TRP A 221 -17.17 -12.51 -3.35
N SER A 222 -17.92 -12.74 -4.44
CA SER A 222 -17.38 -12.62 -5.80
C SER A 222 -16.75 -11.24 -6.07
N TRP A 223 -15.81 -11.17 -7.03
CA TRP A 223 -15.18 -9.91 -7.43
C TRP A 223 -16.18 -8.87 -7.91
N ASP A 224 -17.20 -9.29 -8.65
CA ASP A 224 -18.27 -8.41 -9.12
C ASP A 224 -19.09 -7.84 -7.96
N ARG A 225 -19.34 -8.65 -6.93
CA ARG A 225 -19.99 -8.20 -5.70
C ARG A 225 -19.13 -7.22 -4.92
N ARG A 226 -17.83 -7.50 -4.72
CA ARG A 226 -16.89 -6.58 -4.05
C ARG A 226 -16.79 -5.26 -4.79
N PHE A 227 -16.73 -5.29 -6.12
CA PHE A 227 -16.71 -4.08 -6.93
C PHE A 227 -18.00 -3.27 -6.77
N SER A 228 -19.16 -3.93 -6.78
CA SER A 228 -20.44 -3.24 -6.53
C SER A 228 -20.48 -2.61 -5.14
N GLU A 229 -20.32 -3.43 -4.10
CA GLU A 229 -20.56 -3.01 -2.72
C GLU A 229 -19.44 -2.11 -2.17
N TRP A 230 -18.19 -2.25 -2.63
CA TRP A 230 -17.05 -1.52 -2.06
C TRP A 230 -16.56 -0.39 -2.94
N ILE A 231 -16.84 -0.38 -4.25
CA ILE A 231 -16.43 0.71 -5.14
C ILE A 231 -17.65 1.51 -5.60
N GLN A 232 -18.65 0.86 -6.20
CA GLN A 232 -19.76 1.55 -6.86
C GLN A 232 -20.79 2.13 -5.89
N GLU A 233 -21.30 1.33 -4.97
CA GLU A 233 -22.37 1.72 -4.04
C GLU A 233 -21.96 2.85 -3.10
N PRO A 234 -20.75 2.84 -2.48
CA PRO A 234 -20.31 3.96 -1.65
C PRO A 234 -20.18 5.24 -2.48
N ARG A 235 -19.68 5.15 -3.71
CA ARG A 235 -19.59 6.33 -4.59
C ARG A 235 -20.98 6.89 -4.93
N LYS A 236 -21.96 6.02 -5.18
CA LYS A 236 -23.36 6.40 -5.43
C LYS A 236 -24.01 7.02 -4.20
N SER A 237 -23.81 6.46 -3.00
CA SER A 237 -24.39 6.99 -1.76
C SER A 237 -23.86 8.38 -1.44
N GLU A 238 -22.58 8.60 -1.69
CA GLU A 238 -21.89 9.88 -1.46
C GLU A 238 -22.03 10.86 -2.64
N GLY A 239 -22.74 10.48 -3.71
CA GLY A 239 -22.94 11.34 -4.89
C GLY A 239 -21.65 11.66 -5.67
N THR A 240 -20.61 10.83 -5.55
CA THR A 240 -19.33 11.01 -6.24
C THR A 240 -19.28 10.27 -7.58
N GLU A 241 -18.28 10.61 -8.41
CA GLU A 241 -18.08 9.97 -9.71
C GLU A 241 -17.92 8.45 -9.59
N THR A 242 -18.65 7.71 -10.42
CA THR A 242 -18.65 6.25 -10.49
C THR A 242 -17.87 5.74 -11.71
N ILE A 243 -17.40 4.50 -11.63
CA ILE A 243 -16.69 3.84 -12.74
C ILE A 243 -17.74 3.32 -13.74
N ASN A 244 -17.61 3.62 -15.03
CA ASN A 244 -18.54 3.13 -16.04
C ASN A 244 -18.33 1.61 -16.30
N SER A 245 -19.26 0.98 -17.02
CA SER A 245 -19.24 -0.47 -17.24
C SER A 245 -18.02 -0.97 -18.04
N GLU A 246 -17.54 -0.18 -19.00
CA GLU A 246 -16.38 -0.54 -19.83
C GLU A 246 -15.09 -0.52 -19.01
N GLU A 247 -14.87 0.57 -18.26
CA GLU A 247 -13.73 0.70 -17.35
C GLU A 247 -13.77 -0.38 -16.26
N ALA A 248 -14.96 -0.63 -15.70
CA ALA A 248 -15.15 -1.66 -14.67
C ALA A 248 -14.74 -3.04 -15.18
N ALA A 249 -15.15 -3.40 -16.39
CA ALA A 249 -14.80 -4.67 -17.01
C ALA A 249 -13.28 -4.78 -17.23
N ALA A 250 -12.65 -3.73 -17.77
CA ALA A 250 -11.20 -3.70 -18.02
C ALA A 250 -10.38 -3.75 -16.72
N LEU A 251 -10.79 -3.02 -15.68
CA LEU A 251 -10.15 -3.03 -14.36
C LEU A 251 -10.27 -4.40 -13.70
N LEU A 252 -11.47 -4.99 -13.69
CA LEU A 252 -11.71 -6.29 -13.08
C LEU A 252 -10.95 -7.42 -13.79
N ASP A 253 -10.88 -7.38 -15.13
CA ASP A 253 -10.06 -8.32 -15.88
C ASP A 253 -8.58 -8.22 -15.48
N LEU A 254 -8.04 -7.00 -15.42
CA LEU A 254 -6.66 -6.76 -15.04
C LEU A 254 -6.35 -7.29 -13.63
N LEU A 255 -7.17 -6.93 -12.65
CA LEU A 255 -7.02 -7.39 -11.27
C LEU A 255 -7.11 -8.91 -11.15
N LYS A 256 -8.06 -9.55 -11.86
CA LYS A 256 -8.21 -11.02 -11.87
C LYS A 256 -6.95 -11.71 -12.43
N ARG A 257 -6.32 -11.15 -13.46
CA ARG A 257 -5.04 -11.68 -13.99
C ARG A 257 -3.88 -11.51 -13.02
N MET A 258 -3.80 -10.37 -12.32
CA MET A 258 -2.77 -10.12 -11.30
C MET A 258 -2.95 -11.00 -10.05
N LEU A 259 -4.19 -11.39 -9.75
CA LEU A 259 -4.55 -12.26 -8.63
C LEU A 259 -4.65 -13.74 -9.04
N ALA A 260 -3.93 -14.16 -10.07
CA ALA A 260 -3.81 -15.57 -10.40
C ALA A 260 -3.19 -16.33 -9.22
N TRP A 261 -3.77 -17.48 -8.87
CA TRP A 261 -3.31 -18.30 -7.74
C TRP A 261 -1.83 -18.64 -7.85
N LYS A 262 -1.44 -19.17 -9.01
CA LYS A 262 -0.05 -19.52 -9.31
C LYS A 262 0.73 -18.25 -9.68
N PRO A 263 1.87 -17.97 -9.03
CA PRO A 263 2.70 -16.80 -9.34
C PRO A 263 3.05 -16.70 -10.82
N GLU A 264 3.39 -17.82 -11.45
CA GLU A 264 3.87 -17.89 -12.84
C GLU A 264 2.79 -17.50 -13.87
N ASN A 265 1.52 -17.45 -13.45
CA ASN A 265 0.41 -17.02 -14.29
C ASN A 265 0.12 -15.51 -14.17
N ARG A 266 0.82 -14.79 -13.30
CA ARG A 266 0.62 -13.35 -13.09
C ARG A 266 1.45 -12.58 -14.12
N PRO A 267 0.92 -11.49 -14.70
CA PRO A 267 1.67 -10.68 -15.65
C PRO A 267 2.81 -9.91 -14.94
N PRO A 268 3.98 -9.72 -15.59
CA PRO A 268 5.01 -8.83 -15.07
C PRO A 268 4.51 -7.39 -15.02
N ALA A 269 5.05 -6.58 -14.10
CA ALA A 269 4.62 -5.20 -13.90
C ALA A 269 4.69 -4.33 -15.18
N GLN A 270 5.67 -4.58 -16.05
CA GLN A 270 5.77 -3.90 -17.34
C GLN A 270 4.56 -4.18 -18.25
N GLN A 271 4.06 -5.41 -18.28
CA GLN A 271 2.89 -5.78 -19.09
C GLN A 271 1.59 -5.18 -18.51
N ILE A 272 1.54 -4.96 -17.19
CA ILE A 272 0.41 -4.28 -16.55
C ILE A 272 0.29 -2.84 -17.05
N LEU A 273 1.42 -2.13 -17.19
CA LEU A 273 1.45 -0.78 -17.75
C LEU A 273 0.94 -0.72 -19.20
N GLU A 274 0.99 -1.84 -19.92
CA GLU A 274 0.53 -1.95 -21.30
C GLU A 274 -0.92 -2.42 -21.45
N SER A 275 -1.59 -2.70 -20.33
CA SER A 275 -2.98 -3.14 -20.33
C SER A 275 -3.93 -2.07 -20.85
N GLU A 276 -5.05 -2.52 -21.40
CA GLU A 276 -6.14 -1.65 -21.87
C GLU A 276 -6.58 -0.68 -20.77
N TRP A 277 -6.81 -1.19 -19.54
CA TRP A 277 -7.26 -0.35 -18.44
C TRP A 277 -6.28 0.80 -18.14
N VAL A 278 -4.98 0.50 -18.15
CA VAL A 278 -3.95 1.52 -17.91
C VAL A 278 -3.91 2.53 -19.05
N LYS A 279 -3.96 2.09 -20.31
CA LYS A 279 -3.84 2.99 -21.47
C LYS A 279 -5.04 3.93 -21.63
N GLU A 280 -6.25 3.40 -21.49
CA GLU A 280 -7.48 4.14 -21.80
C GLU A 280 -7.99 4.99 -20.63
N TRP A 281 -7.79 4.56 -19.37
CA TRP A 281 -8.31 5.29 -18.21
C TRP A 281 -7.21 5.79 -17.26
N ALA A 282 -6.26 4.93 -16.88
CA ALA A 282 -5.34 5.28 -15.79
C ALA A 282 -4.24 6.28 -16.19
N LEU A 283 -3.62 6.06 -17.36
CA LEU A 283 -2.53 6.84 -17.89
C LEU A 283 -2.94 8.28 -18.26
N PRO A 284 -4.14 8.53 -18.85
CA PRO A 284 -4.64 9.89 -19.02
C PRO A 284 -4.71 10.67 -17.71
N ALA A 285 -5.22 10.07 -16.63
CA ALA A 285 -5.28 10.72 -15.32
C ALA A 285 -3.87 11.02 -14.75
N TYR A 286 -2.95 10.07 -14.90
CA TYR A 286 -1.53 10.28 -14.53
C TYR A 286 -0.86 11.41 -15.32
N ASN A 287 -1.13 11.51 -16.62
CA ASN A 287 -0.58 12.59 -17.45
C ASN A 287 -1.15 13.95 -17.05
N LYS A 288 -2.44 14.03 -16.67
CA LYS A 288 -3.02 15.25 -16.07
C LYS A 288 -2.25 15.67 -14.81
N THR A 289 -1.93 14.74 -13.91
CA THR A 289 -1.12 15.02 -12.70
C THR A 289 0.22 15.70 -13.04
N LYS A 290 0.92 15.24 -14.08
CA LYS A 290 2.19 15.85 -14.50
C LYS A 290 2.02 17.30 -14.95
N THR A 291 1.06 17.55 -15.84
CA THR A 291 0.81 18.89 -16.38
C THR A 291 0.40 19.88 -15.29
N THR A 292 -0.50 19.49 -14.38
CA THR A 292 -0.95 20.39 -13.31
C THR A 292 0.14 20.63 -12.26
N SER A 293 0.99 19.64 -12.02
CA SER A 293 2.17 19.76 -11.15
C SER A 293 3.23 20.73 -11.70
N GLU A 294 3.45 20.74 -13.01
CA GLU A 294 4.36 21.68 -13.67
C GLU A 294 3.79 23.11 -13.63
N ALA A 295 2.49 23.27 -13.89
CA ALA A 295 1.82 24.57 -13.80
C ALA A 295 1.81 25.15 -12.37
N ALA A 296 1.67 24.32 -11.33
CA ALA A 296 1.71 24.77 -9.94
C ALA A 296 3.12 25.13 -9.43
N ARG A 297 4.17 24.81 -10.19
CA ARG A 297 5.58 25.13 -9.88
C ARG A 297 6.10 26.37 -10.63
N ALA A 298 5.39 26.81 -11.66
CA ALA A 298 5.70 28.01 -12.45
C ALA A 298 5.08 29.25 -11.79
#